data_AF-A0A0J7K9T2-F1
#
_entry.id   AF-A0A0J7K9T2-F1
#
_cell.length_a   1.000
_cell.length_b   1.000
_cell.length_c   1.000
_cell.angle_alpha   90.00
_cell.angle_beta   90.00
_cell.angle_gamma   90.00
#
_symmetry.space_group_name_H-M   'P 1'
#
loop_
_entity.id
_entity.type
_entity.pdbx_description
1 polymer ?
#
loop_
_entity_poly.entity_id
_entity_poly.type
_entity_poly.pdbx_seq_one_letter_code
_entity_poly.pdbx_strand_id
1 'polypeptide(L)'
;MVPVYLWNDTWTRAIISQAFIRYILTLNAVWSVNSIAHAWGTRPYNKNIRPADNDFVNYVTTGEGYHNYHHEFPWDYRSAELGNNRMNYTTIFIDISAKLGLAYDLKSPSAELIKSIILKQGDGTHPMLSEVPRLKSD
;
A
#
# COMPACT_ATOMS: atom_id res chain seq x y z
N MET A 1 6.67 14.94 -26.70
CA MET A 1 6.59 14.18 -27.97
C MET A 1 5.25 13.48 -28.11
N VAL A 2 4.95 12.44 -27.31
CA VAL A 2 3.75 11.60 -27.49
C VAL A 2 2.44 12.40 -27.61
N PRO A 3 2.11 13.38 -26.74
CA PRO A 3 0.86 14.11 -26.88
C PRO A 3 0.73 14.96 -28.14
N VAL A 4 1.84 15.51 -28.60
CA VAL A 4 1.88 16.34 -29.80
C VAL A 4 1.67 15.49 -31.04
N TYR A 5 2.35 14.34 -31.14
CA TYR A 5 2.30 13.51 -32.34
C TYR A 5 1.11 12.55 -32.40
N LEU A 6 0.61 12.04 -31.27
CA LEU A 6 -0.46 11.02 -31.26
C LEU A 6 -1.85 11.58 -30.96
N TRP A 7 -1.95 12.68 -30.21
CA TRP A 7 -3.23 13.29 -29.81
C TRP A 7 -3.40 14.72 -30.37
N ASN A 8 -2.51 15.14 -31.28
CA ASN A 8 -2.50 16.46 -31.91
C ASN A 8 -2.54 17.63 -30.91
N ASP A 9 -1.86 17.47 -29.78
CA ASP A 9 -1.80 18.50 -28.74
C ASP A 9 -0.71 19.54 -29.04
N THR A 10 -0.79 20.73 -28.44
CA THR A 10 0.28 21.73 -28.60
C THR A 10 1.48 21.44 -27.70
N TRP A 11 2.67 21.87 -28.10
CA TRP A 11 3.88 21.72 -27.27
C TRP A 11 3.71 22.31 -25.86
N THR A 12 3.09 23.48 -25.75
CA THR A 12 2.83 24.14 -24.47
C THR A 12 1.94 23.29 -23.57
N ARG A 13 0.82 22.77 -24.10
CA ARG A 13 -0.09 21.91 -23.33
C ARG A 13 0.56 20.60 -22.93
N ALA A 14 1.35 19.99 -23.82
CA ALA A 14 2.10 18.78 -23.55
C ALA A 14 3.13 18.99 -22.43
N ILE A 15 3.88 20.10 -22.44
CA ILE A 15 4.86 20.42 -21.40
C ILE A 15 4.16 20.68 -20.06
N ILE A 16 3.12 21.52 -20.04
CA ILE A 16 2.40 21.84 -18.80
C ILE A 16 1.78 20.58 -18.19
N SER A 17 1.08 19.77 -18.99
CA SER A 17 0.41 18.58 -18.46
C SER A 17 1.38 17.49 -18.04
N GLN A 18 2.40 17.17 -18.84
CA GLN A 18 3.26 16.00 -18.62
C GLN A 18 4.48 16.30 -17.76
N ALA A 19 5.11 17.47 -17.90
CA ALA A 19 6.31 17.81 -17.16
C ALA A 19 5.99 18.46 -15.81
N PHE A 20 4.92 19.26 -15.73
CA PHE A 20 4.57 19.95 -14.49
C PHE A 20 3.42 19.27 -13.76
N ILE A 21 2.21 19.26 -14.31
CA ILE A 21 1.02 18.77 -13.59
C ILE A 21 1.19 17.31 -13.17
N ARG A 22 1.48 16.41 -14.12
CA ARG A 22 1.69 14.99 -13.83
C ARG A 22 2.80 14.80 -12.80
N TYR A 23 3.94 15.45 -12.98
CA TYR A 23 5.08 15.30 -12.07
C TYR A 23 4.77 15.77 -10.65
N ILE A 24 4.15 16.94 -10.50
CA ILE A 24 3.76 17.49 -9.20
C ILE A 24 2.76 16.56 -8.51
N LEU A 25 1.73 16.09 -9.23
CA LEU A 25 0.74 15.16 -8.67
C LEU A 25 1.37 13.84 -8.23
N THR A 26 2.19 13.23 -9.08
CA THR A 26 2.91 11.99 -8.74
C THR A 26 3.82 12.18 -7.54
N LEU A 27 4.56 13.28 -7.48
CA LEU A 27 5.50 13.55 -6.39
C LEU A 27 4.77 13.74 -5.05
N ASN A 28 3.65 14.47 -5.04
CA ASN A 28 2.84 14.65 -3.84
C ASN A 28 2.16 13.35 -3.42
N ALA A 29 1.71 12.52 -4.37
CA ALA A 29 1.19 11.19 -4.06
C ALA A 29 2.26 10.33 -3.36
N VAL A 30 3.49 10.27 -3.88
CA VAL A 30 4.59 9.52 -3.25
C VAL A 30 4.96 10.10 -1.89
N TRP A 31 5.09 11.42 -1.76
CA TRP A 31 5.40 12.07 -0.49
C TRP A 31 4.29 11.93 0.55
N SER A 32 3.04 11.69 0.14
CA SER A 32 1.94 11.40 1.06
C SER A 32 2.20 10.11 1.87
N VAL A 33 2.93 9.14 1.34
CA VAL A 33 3.36 7.94 2.08
C VAL A 33 4.23 8.32 3.27
N ASN A 34 5.23 9.18 3.05
CA ASN A 34 6.17 9.58 4.10
C ASN A 34 5.57 10.58 5.10
N SER A 35 4.45 11.22 4.76
CA SER A 35 3.81 12.25 5.59
C SER A 35 2.50 11.75 6.18
N ILE A 36 1.46 11.63 5.36
CA ILE A 36 0.12 11.24 5.79
C ILE A 36 0.13 9.84 6.41
N ALA A 37 0.76 8.85 5.78
CA ALA A 37 0.78 7.49 6.33
C ALA A 37 1.68 7.33 7.56
N HIS A 38 2.50 8.31 7.93
CA HIS A 38 3.23 8.32 9.21
C HIS A 38 2.50 9.11 10.31
N ALA A 39 1.48 9.89 9.95
CA ALA A 39 0.74 10.76 10.87
C ALA A 39 -0.67 10.24 11.18
N TRP A 40 -1.40 9.75 10.17
CA TRP A 40 -2.82 9.43 10.26
C TRP A 40 -3.14 8.05 9.68
N GLY A 41 -3.92 7.27 10.43
CA GLY A 41 -4.35 5.93 10.05
C GLY A 41 -4.42 4.99 11.26
N THR A 42 -4.68 3.73 10.98
CA THR A 42 -4.71 2.65 11.99
C THR A 42 -3.36 1.94 12.06
N ARG A 43 -3.09 1.22 13.15
CA ARG A 43 -1.86 0.43 13.36
C ARG A 43 -2.18 -1.01 13.76
N PRO A 44 -2.85 -1.76 12.87
CA PRO A 44 -3.39 -3.06 13.21
C PRO A 44 -2.31 -4.14 13.46
N TYR A 45 -1.09 -3.96 12.96
CA TYR A 45 0.01 -4.92 13.12
C TYR A 45 0.97 -4.50 14.24
N ASN A 46 1.37 -3.22 14.28
CA ASN A 46 2.30 -2.73 15.28
C ASN A 46 1.98 -1.30 15.72
N LYS A 47 1.42 -1.17 16.92
CA LYS A 47 1.06 0.13 17.52
C LYS A 47 2.25 0.94 18.03
N ASN A 48 3.43 0.34 18.14
CA ASN A 48 4.61 0.95 18.72
C ASN A 48 5.45 1.74 17.69
N ILE A 49 5.11 1.63 16.41
CA ILE A 49 5.77 2.35 15.31
C ILE A 49 4.86 3.47 14.77
N ARG A 50 5.45 4.50 14.15
CA ARG A 50 4.69 5.62 13.56
C ARG A 50 3.90 5.27 12.28
N PRO A 51 4.42 4.48 11.34
CA PRO A 51 3.69 4.07 10.13
C PRO A 51 2.29 3.54 10.44
N ALA A 52 1.32 4.00 9.67
CA ALA A 52 -0.09 3.71 9.82
C ALA A 52 -0.67 3.25 8.47
N ASP A 53 -1.68 2.38 8.53
CA ASP A 53 -2.47 2.00 7.40
C ASP A 53 -3.48 3.11 7.08
N ASN A 54 -3.53 3.52 5.81
CA ASN A 54 -4.36 4.64 5.36
C ASN A 54 -4.93 4.37 3.97
N ASP A 55 -6.26 4.15 3.90
CA ASP A 55 -6.94 3.83 2.63
C ASP A 55 -6.89 4.96 1.60
N PHE A 56 -6.89 6.22 2.04
CA PHE A 56 -6.76 7.36 1.13
C PHE A 56 -5.38 7.37 0.48
N VAL A 57 -4.31 7.21 1.28
CA VAL A 57 -2.94 7.08 0.74
C VAL A 57 -2.89 5.88 -0.18
N ASN A 58 -3.46 4.74 0.22
CA ASN A 58 -3.46 3.50 -0.58
C ASN A 58 -4.09 3.71 -1.95
N TYR A 59 -5.19 4.46 -2.00
CA TYR A 59 -5.87 4.82 -3.25
C TYR A 59 -5.00 5.69 -4.16
N VAL A 60 -4.43 6.78 -3.64
CA VAL A 60 -3.67 7.74 -4.45
C VAL A 60 -2.28 7.22 -4.85
N THR A 61 -1.74 6.26 -4.11
CA THR A 61 -0.45 5.60 -4.39
C THR A 61 -0.58 4.23 -5.02
N THR A 62 -1.80 3.79 -5.33
CA THR A 62 -2.07 2.53 -6.05
C THR A 62 -1.57 1.26 -5.34
N GLY A 63 -1.49 1.27 -4.00
CA GLY A 63 -1.11 0.08 -3.22
C GLY A 63 -0.18 0.31 -2.04
N GLU A 64 0.39 1.50 -1.89
CA GLU A 64 1.48 1.76 -0.92
C GLU A 64 0.98 2.38 0.40
N GLY A 65 -0.32 2.35 0.66
CA GLY A 65 -0.92 3.02 1.83
C GLY A 65 -1.05 2.15 3.08
N TYR A 66 -0.85 0.83 2.97
CA TYR A 66 -0.80 -0.08 4.12
C TYR A 66 0.59 -0.06 4.77
N HIS A 67 0.97 1.13 5.23
CA HIS A 67 2.33 1.43 5.66
C HIS A 67 2.63 0.83 7.04
N ASN A 68 1.64 0.56 7.89
CA ASN A 68 1.88 -0.20 9.12
C ASN A 68 2.26 -1.64 8.80
N TYR A 69 1.55 -2.27 7.85
CA TYR A 69 1.88 -3.61 7.37
C TYR A 69 3.28 -3.66 6.74
N HIS A 70 3.56 -2.73 5.83
CA HIS A 70 4.83 -2.69 5.11
C HIS A 70 6.04 -2.56 6.04
N HIS A 71 5.95 -1.75 7.10
CA HIS A 71 7.04 -1.62 8.07
C HIS A 71 7.20 -2.83 8.98
N GLU A 72 6.13 -3.58 9.24
CA GLU A 72 6.20 -4.81 10.03
C GLU A 72 6.72 -6.00 9.20
N PHE A 73 6.35 -6.06 7.92
CA PHE A 73 6.75 -7.11 6.97
C PHE A 73 7.42 -6.52 5.72
N PRO A 74 8.61 -5.89 5.85
CA PRO A 74 9.26 -5.19 4.73
C PRO A 74 9.72 -6.12 3.60
N TRP A 75 9.72 -7.44 3.84
CA TRP A 75 10.06 -8.46 2.85
C TRP A 75 8.86 -9.02 2.09
N ASP A 76 7.61 -8.65 2.45
CA ASP A 76 6.44 -9.06 1.69
C ASP A 76 6.41 -8.33 0.34
N TYR A 77 6.35 -9.09 -0.76
CA TYR A 77 6.30 -8.53 -2.11
C TYR A 77 5.06 -7.67 -2.38
N ARG A 78 4.01 -7.83 -1.58
CA ARG A 78 2.70 -7.21 -1.78
C ARG A 78 2.54 -5.90 -1.05
N SER A 79 3.40 -5.60 -0.06
CA SER A 79 3.27 -4.46 0.87
C SER A 79 1.89 -4.32 1.56
N ALA A 80 1.07 -5.38 1.56
CA ALA A 80 -0.30 -5.41 2.06
C ALA A 80 -0.71 -6.81 2.53
N GLU A 81 -1.66 -6.95 3.45
CA GLU A 81 -2.21 -8.25 3.84
C GLU A 81 -3.10 -8.86 2.72
N LEU A 82 -3.15 -10.20 2.65
CA LEU A 82 -3.89 -10.96 1.63
C LEU A 82 -5.40 -10.63 1.70
N GLY A 83 -6.00 -10.36 0.55
CA GLY A 83 -7.42 -9.99 0.46
C GLY A 83 -7.66 -8.47 0.48
N ASN A 84 -6.69 -7.67 0.93
CA ASN A 84 -6.75 -6.21 0.85
C ASN A 84 -6.17 -5.64 -0.47
N ASN A 85 -5.86 -6.52 -1.43
CA ASN A 85 -5.20 -6.20 -2.69
C ASN A 85 -6.10 -5.50 -3.73
N ARG A 86 -7.37 -5.19 -3.44
CA ARG A 86 -8.31 -4.65 -4.44
C ARG A 86 -7.82 -3.34 -5.07
N MET A 87 -7.02 -2.56 -4.33
CA MET A 87 -6.45 -1.29 -4.78
C MET A 87 -4.92 -1.34 -4.93
N ASN A 88 -4.31 -2.52 -4.79
CA ASN A 88 -2.87 -2.71 -4.90
C ASN A 88 -2.50 -3.15 -6.33
N TYR A 89 -2.41 -2.18 -7.23
CA TYR A 89 -2.10 -2.41 -8.63
C TYR A 89 -0.66 -2.90 -8.83
N THR A 90 0.27 -2.51 -7.94
CA THR A 90 1.65 -3.02 -7.91
C THR A 90 1.67 -4.54 -7.76
N THR A 91 0.92 -5.08 -6.80
CA THR A 91 0.82 -6.53 -6.57
C THR A 91 0.22 -7.24 -7.79
N ILE A 92 -0.84 -6.69 -8.39
CA ILE A 92 -1.45 -7.27 -9.60
C ILE A 92 -0.44 -7.34 -10.74
N PHE A 93 0.36 -6.29 -10.95
CA PHE A 93 1.40 -6.28 -11.96
C PHE A 93 2.48 -7.33 -11.69
N ILE A 94 2.91 -7.50 -10.44
CA ILE A 94 3.87 -8.53 -10.04
C ILE A 94 3.28 -9.93 -10.24
N ASP A 95 2.03 -10.16 -9.86
CA ASP A 95 1.34 -11.45 -10.03
C ASP A 95 1.22 -11.83 -11.51
N ILE A 96 0.91 -10.87 -12.39
CA ILE A 96 0.90 -11.09 -13.85
C ILE A 96 2.32 -11.42 -14.33
N SER A 97 3.32 -10.67 -13.89
CA SER A 97 4.72 -10.91 -14.24
C SER A 97 5.17 -12.31 -13.80
N ALA A 98 4.74 -12.78 -12.63
CA ALA A 98 5.03 -14.12 -12.14
C ALA A 98 4.34 -15.21 -12.98
N LYS A 99 3.08 -14.99 -13.38
CA LYS A 99 2.38 -15.90 -14.30
C LYS A 99 3.05 -16.01 -15.67
N LEU A 100 3.69 -14.94 -16.13
CA LEU A 100 4.48 -14.91 -17.36
C LEU A 100 5.90 -15.46 -17.18
N GLY A 101 6.30 -15.84 -15.96
CA GLY A 101 7.66 -16.30 -15.65
C GLY A 101 8.71 -15.19 -15.58
N LEU A 102 8.30 -13.93 -15.55
CA LEU A 102 9.18 -12.75 -15.45
C LEU A 102 9.56 -12.41 -14.00
N ALA A 103 8.76 -12.87 -13.04
CA ALA A 103 9.03 -12.74 -11.61
C ALA A 103 8.91 -14.11 -10.92
N TYR A 104 9.70 -14.33 -9.88
CA TYR A 104 9.77 -15.57 -9.11
C TYR A 104 10.23 -15.29 -7.68
N ASP A 105 10.20 -16.30 -6.81
CA ASP A 105 10.56 -16.19 -5.38
C ASP A 105 9.78 -15.07 -4.65
N LEU A 106 8.48 -14.96 -4.93
CA LEU A 106 7.59 -14.00 -4.26
C LEU A 106 7.41 -14.39 -2.78
N LYS A 107 7.75 -13.48 -1.87
CA LYS A 107 7.75 -13.75 -0.42
C LYS A 107 6.56 -13.11 0.26
N SER A 108 5.91 -13.84 1.14
CA SER A 108 4.82 -13.35 2.00
C SER A 108 4.92 -14.00 3.39
N PRO A 109 4.54 -13.31 4.47
CA PRO A 109 4.46 -13.89 5.80
C PRO A 109 3.33 -14.91 5.88
N SER A 110 3.46 -15.90 6.78
CA SER A 110 2.39 -16.86 7.02
C SER A 110 1.23 -16.24 7.79
N ALA A 111 0.02 -16.78 7.62
CA ALA A 111 -1.17 -16.30 8.33
C ALA A 111 -1.00 -16.41 9.86
N GLU A 112 -0.32 -17.45 10.35
CA GLU A 112 -0.02 -17.63 11.76
C GLU A 112 0.92 -16.54 12.29
N LEU A 113 1.93 -16.16 11.50
CA LEU A 113 2.84 -15.09 11.86
C LEU A 113 2.08 -13.76 11.97
N ILE A 114 1.31 -13.40 10.94
CA ILE A 114 0.47 -12.19 10.92
C ILE A 114 -0.44 -12.15 12.14
N LYS A 115 -1.20 -13.23 12.38
CA LYS A 115 -2.10 -13.36 13.53
C LYS A 115 -1.38 -13.19 14.86
N SER A 116 -0.20 -13.80 15.01
CA SER A 116 0.60 -13.70 16.24
C SER A 116 1.06 -12.28 16.52
N ILE A 117 1.39 -11.50 15.47
CA ILE A 117 1.83 -10.11 15.59
C ILE A 117 0.66 -9.21 15.93
N ILE A 118 -0.48 -9.33 15.23
CA ILE A 118 -1.70 -8.58 15.54
C ILE A 118 -2.09 -8.74 17.01
N LEU A 119 -2.11 -9.98 17.52
CA LEU A 119 -2.49 -10.26 18.91
C LEU A 119 -1.49 -9.69 19.93
N LYS A 120 -0.18 -9.65 19.59
CA LYS A 120 0.87 -9.18 20.50
C LYS A 120 1.05 -7.67 20.47
N GLN A 121 0.97 -7.06 19.29
CA GLN A 121 1.46 -5.71 19.02
C GLN A 121 0.42 -4.80 18.35
N GLY A 122 -0.67 -5.34 17.81
CA GLY A 122 -1.71 -4.56 17.15
C GLY A 122 -2.40 -3.56 18.09
N ASP A 123 -2.94 -2.49 17.50
CA ASP A 123 -3.71 -1.47 18.22
C ASP A 123 -5.18 -1.85 18.46
N GLY A 124 -5.61 -3.03 18.00
CA GLY A 124 -6.99 -3.51 18.14
C GLY A 124 -7.90 -3.20 16.95
N THR A 125 -7.42 -2.50 15.93
CA THR A 125 -8.22 -2.11 14.75
C THR A 125 -8.33 -3.19 13.68
N HIS A 126 -7.55 -4.26 13.78
CA HIS A 126 -7.55 -5.34 12.79
C HIS A 126 -8.91 -6.09 12.77
N PRO A 127 -9.55 -6.27 11.60
CA PRO A 127 -10.88 -6.90 11.51
C PRO A 127 -10.99 -8.27 12.16
N MET A 128 -9.92 -9.09 12.08
CA MET A 128 -9.86 -10.42 12.70
C MET A 128 -10.14 -10.44 14.21
N LEU A 129 -9.92 -9.34 14.93
CA LEU A 129 -10.19 -9.26 16.37
C LEU A 129 -11.69 -9.14 16.69
N SER A 130 -12.52 -8.73 15.73
CA SER A 130 -13.97 -8.68 15.90
C SER A 130 -14.63 -10.07 15.83
N GLU A 131 -13.92 -11.06 15.27
CA GLU A 131 -14.42 -12.44 15.07
C GLU A 131 -14.05 -13.40 16.21
N VAL A 132 -13.10 -13.02 17.08
CA VAL A 132 -12.71 -13.82 18.25
C VAL A 132 -13.60 -13.42 19.43
N PRO A 133 -14.40 -14.35 20.01
CA PRO A 133 -15.14 -14.05 21.24
C PRO A 133 -14.15 -13.57 22.30
N ARG A 134 -14.36 -12.36 22.81
CA ARG A 134 -13.58 -11.86 23.95
C ARG A 134 -13.69 -12.89 25.06
N LEU A 135 -12.59 -13.57 25.38
CA LEU A 135 -12.49 -14.35 26.61
C LEU A 135 -12.83 -13.37 27.72
N LYS A 136 -13.93 -13.65 28.44
CA LYS A 136 -14.27 -12.90 29.64
C LYS A 136 -13.08 -13.07 30.58
N SER A 137 -12.42 -11.95 30.88
CA SER A 137 -11.51 -11.91 32.03
C SER A 137 -12.40 -12.02 33.27
N ASP A 138 -12.23 -13.11 34.01
CA ASP A 138 -12.82 -13.32 35.34
C ASP A 138 -12.28 -12.29 36.35
#